data_AF-A0A859QJ54-F1
#
_entry.id   AF-A0A859QJ54-F1
#
_cell.length_a   1.000
_cell.length_b   1.000
_cell.length_c   1.000
_cell.angle_alpha   90.00
_cell.angle_beta   90.00
_cell.angle_gamma   90.00
#
_symmetry.space_group_name_H-M   'P 1'
#
loop_
_entity.id
_entity.type
_entity.pdbx_description
1 polymer ?
#
loop_
_entity_poly.entity_id
_entity_poly.type
_entity_poly.pdbx_seq_one_letter_code
_entity_poly.pdbx_strand_id
1 'polypeptide(L)'
;MTPIQIAIVGVGKIVRDQHLPAISKNADYRLIAAASRHGTVDGIDNFKSIEAMLEAVPAIDAVSLCMPPQYRYEAAHLALQAGKHVFLEKPPGATLSEVADLEALAAAKGVSLFASWHSRYAPAVEAAKAFLASTAIRNVKVIWKEDVRHWHPHQEWIWAAGGLGVFDPGINALSIVTHILPRPIFITSATLEFPENRDAPIAATIAFSDAGKLSVSAEFDWRQTGKQSWDIVAETDAGEMVLSEGGAKLAVDGKLVHEEPEQEYPMLYRRFAELIKAGKSDVDLAPLRHVADAFMLGRRKFVDVFYD
;
A
#
# COMPACT_ATOMS: atom_id res chain seq x y z
N MET A 1 -6.74 21.93 -19.06
CA MET A 1 -5.50 21.26 -19.51
C MET A 1 -5.91 20.01 -20.26
N THR A 2 -5.09 19.54 -21.19
CA THR A 2 -5.33 18.25 -21.86
C THR A 2 -5.24 17.12 -20.83
N PRO A 3 -6.18 16.15 -20.79
CA PRO A 3 -6.10 15.03 -19.87
C PRO A 3 -4.84 14.18 -20.10
N ILE A 4 -4.26 13.67 -19.01
CA ILE A 4 -3.18 12.69 -19.02
C ILE A 4 -3.71 11.41 -19.66
N GLN A 5 -3.11 11.00 -20.77
CA GLN A 5 -3.44 9.75 -21.45
C GLN A 5 -2.85 8.59 -20.64
N ILE A 6 -3.70 7.88 -19.89
CA ILE A 6 -3.26 6.82 -18.99
C ILE A 6 -3.57 5.44 -19.55
N ALA A 7 -2.66 4.50 -19.29
CA ALA A 7 -2.87 3.07 -19.52
C ALA A 7 -2.83 2.29 -18.19
N ILE A 8 -3.44 1.11 -18.18
CA ILE A 8 -3.43 0.20 -17.02
C ILE A 8 -2.81 -1.14 -17.37
N VAL A 9 -2.00 -1.71 -16.48
CA VAL A 9 -1.37 -3.02 -16.69
C VAL A 9 -1.70 -3.96 -15.53
N GLY A 10 -2.16 -5.15 -15.88
CA GLY A 10 -2.83 -6.07 -14.95
C GLY A 10 -4.30 -5.68 -14.79
N VAL A 11 -5.21 -6.60 -15.15
CA VAL A 11 -6.66 -6.36 -15.04
C VAL A 11 -7.26 -7.44 -14.14
N GLY A 12 -7.27 -7.15 -12.84
CA GLY A 12 -7.80 -8.03 -11.79
C GLY A 12 -8.95 -7.36 -11.01
N LYS A 13 -9.32 -7.97 -9.87
CA LYS A 13 -10.41 -7.49 -9.02
C LYS A 13 -10.22 -6.03 -8.58
N ILE A 14 -9.04 -5.69 -8.04
CA ILE A 14 -8.75 -4.33 -7.56
C ILE A 14 -8.86 -3.28 -8.68
N VAL A 15 -8.47 -3.64 -9.91
CA VAL A 15 -8.61 -2.74 -11.06
C VAL A 15 -10.07 -2.45 -11.37
N ARG A 16 -10.92 -3.48 -11.36
CA ARG A 16 -12.36 -3.34 -11.64
C ARG A 16 -13.08 -2.57 -10.55
N ASP A 17 -12.74 -2.85 -9.30
CA ASP A 17 -13.46 -2.31 -8.15
C ASP A 17 -13.00 -0.89 -7.78
N GLN A 18 -11.72 -0.56 -8.02
CA GLN A 18 -11.12 0.67 -7.51
C GLN A 18 -10.48 1.55 -8.60
N HIS A 19 -9.54 1.02 -9.40
CA HIS A 19 -8.82 1.85 -10.37
C HIS A 19 -9.71 2.40 -11.49
N LEU A 20 -10.53 1.55 -12.13
CA LEU A 20 -11.39 1.99 -13.25
C LEU A 20 -12.45 3.02 -12.78
N PRO A 21 -13.18 2.82 -11.67
CA PRO A 21 -14.08 3.84 -11.14
C PRO A 21 -13.37 5.14 -10.77
N ALA A 22 -12.18 5.08 -10.18
CA ALA A 22 -11.43 6.28 -9.81
C ALA A 22 -10.93 7.07 -11.02
N ILE A 23 -10.38 6.40 -12.04
CA ILE A 23 -9.96 7.04 -13.29
C ILE A 23 -11.15 7.65 -14.03
N SER A 24 -12.25 6.90 -14.18
CA SER A 24 -13.42 7.36 -14.96
C SER A 24 -14.10 8.60 -14.39
N LYS A 25 -14.00 8.82 -13.07
CA LYS A 25 -14.53 10.00 -12.37
C LYS A 25 -13.54 11.16 -12.28
N ASN A 26 -12.32 11.02 -12.81
CA ASN A 26 -11.28 12.03 -12.71
C ASN A 26 -10.97 12.67 -14.07
N ALA A 27 -11.37 13.93 -14.23
CA ALA A 27 -11.20 14.69 -15.47
C ALA A 27 -9.74 14.98 -15.85
N ASP A 28 -8.78 14.77 -14.94
CA ASP A 28 -7.35 14.87 -15.25
C ASP A 28 -6.84 13.71 -16.11
N TYR A 29 -7.61 12.63 -16.26
CA TYR A 29 -7.19 11.44 -16.99
C TYR A 29 -8.12 11.09 -18.16
N ARG A 30 -7.54 10.45 -19.16
CA ARG A 30 -8.27 9.68 -20.16
C ARG A 30 -7.64 8.29 -20.25
N LEU A 31 -8.38 7.25 -19.88
CA LEU A 31 -7.94 5.87 -20.04
C LEU A 31 -7.99 5.50 -21.53
N ILE A 32 -6.85 5.10 -22.10
CA ILE A 32 -6.76 4.83 -23.55
C ILE A 32 -6.29 3.42 -23.90
N ALA A 33 -5.65 2.70 -22.98
CA ALA A 33 -5.17 1.36 -23.23
C ALA A 33 -5.11 0.51 -21.96
N ALA A 34 -5.22 -0.81 -22.12
CA ALA A 34 -4.95 -1.78 -21.07
C ALA A 34 -4.06 -2.91 -21.57
N ALA A 35 -3.19 -3.43 -20.71
CA ALA A 35 -2.41 -4.64 -20.99
C ALA A 35 -2.62 -5.70 -19.91
N SER A 36 -3.07 -6.89 -20.29
CA SER A 36 -3.24 -8.02 -19.37
C SER A 36 -3.35 -9.35 -20.12
N ARG A 37 -2.84 -10.43 -19.51
CA ARG A 37 -3.00 -11.79 -20.03
C ARG A 37 -4.43 -12.31 -19.85
N HIS A 38 -5.07 -11.93 -18.74
CA HIS A 38 -6.28 -12.59 -18.22
C HIS A 38 -7.54 -11.71 -18.23
N GLY A 39 -7.45 -10.44 -18.63
CA GLY A 39 -8.59 -9.53 -18.58
C GLY A 39 -8.51 -8.43 -19.62
N THR A 40 -9.67 -7.87 -19.96
CA THR A 40 -9.82 -6.70 -20.82
C THR A 40 -10.63 -5.62 -20.11
N VAL A 41 -10.55 -4.41 -20.64
CA VAL A 41 -11.36 -3.25 -20.27
C VAL A 41 -12.16 -2.82 -21.51
N ASP A 42 -13.47 -2.69 -21.36
CA ASP A 42 -14.35 -2.36 -22.49
C ASP A 42 -14.16 -0.91 -22.94
N GLY A 43 -14.29 -0.66 -24.25
CA GLY A 43 -14.27 0.68 -24.83
C GLY A 43 -12.88 1.32 -25.03
N ILE A 44 -11.80 0.56 -24.83
CA ILE A 44 -10.41 1.01 -25.07
C ILE A 44 -9.60 -0.10 -25.76
N ASP A 45 -8.39 0.23 -26.22
CA ASP A 45 -7.49 -0.74 -26.82
C ASP A 45 -6.91 -1.71 -25.76
N ASN A 46 -6.90 -3.00 -26.08
CA ASN A 46 -6.46 -4.05 -25.16
C ASN A 46 -5.31 -4.86 -25.75
N PHE A 47 -4.25 -5.04 -24.95
CA PHE A 47 -3.02 -5.71 -25.34
C PHE A 47 -2.72 -6.89 -24.41
N LYS A 48 -1.92 -7.85 -24.89
CA LYS A 48 -1.50 -9.01 -24.09
C LYS A 48 -0.23 -8.77 -23.27
N SER A 49 0.54 -7.73 -23.59
CA SER A 49 1.75 -7.36 -22.88
C SER A 49 1.94 -5.84 -22.89
N ILE A 50 2.76 -5.35 -21.96
CA ILE A 50 3.05 -3.91 -21.83
C ILE A 50 3.89 -3.41 -23.01
N GLU A 51 4.79 -4.23 -23.54
CA GLU A 51 5.65 -3.92 -24.68
C GLU A 51 4.80 -3.61 -25.92
N ALA A 52 3.87 -4.52 -26.25
CA ALA A 52 2.97 -4.34 -27.40
C ALA A 52 2.08 -3.09 -27.24
N MET A 53 1.65 -2.81 -26.00
CA MET A 53 0.86 -1.61 -25.70
C MET A 53 1.67 -0.32 -25.89
N LEU A 54 2.90 -0.27 -25.35
CA LEU A 54 3.76 0.90 -25.44
C LEU A 54 4.22 1.18 -26.89
N GLU A 55 4.43 0.13 -27.69
CA GLU A 55 4.77 0.24 -29.11
C GLU A 55 3.58 0.76 -29.94
N ALA A 56 2.39 0.19 -29.73
CA ALA A 56 1.20 0.52 -30.53
C ALA A 56 0.55 1.85 -30.15
N VAL A 57 0.71 2.32 -28.91
CA VAL A 57 0.00 3.49 -28.37
C VAL A 57 0.99 4.56 -27.89
N PRO A 58 1.67 5.27 -28.81
CA PRO A 58 2.69 6.26 -28.46
C PRO A 58 2.13 7.44 -27.66
N ALA A 59 0.81 7.68 -27.74
CA ALA A 59 0.09 8.73 -27.03
C ALA A 59 -0.05 8.50 -25.51
N ILE A 60 0.35 7.35 -24.97
CA ILE A 60 0.36 7.12 -23.52
C ILE A 60 1.33 8.10 -22.85
N ASP A 61 0.86 8.80 -21.83
CA ASP A 61 1.66 9.67 -20.95
C ASP A 61 2.06 8.94 -19.66
N ALA A 62 1.14 8.14 -19.10
CA ALA A 62 1.30 7.48 -17.80
C ALA A 62 0.78 6.04 -17.78
N VAL A 63 1.31 5.22 -16.88
CA VAL A 63 0.93 3.81 -16.71
C VAL A 63 0.65 3.50 -15.23
N SER A 64 -0.49 2.89 -14.93
CA SER A 64 -0.80 2.30 -13.62
C SER A 64 -0.54 0.80 -13.61
N LEU A 65 0.35 0.35 -12.73
CA LEU A 65 0.81 -1.04 -12.64
C LEU A 65 0.15 -1.75 -11.45
N CYS A 66 -0.83 -2.60 -11.75
CA CYS A 66 -1.76 -3.21 -10.78
C CYS A 66 -1.58 -4.74 -10.67
N MET A 67 -0.51 -5.29 -11.22
CA MET A 67 -0.14 -6.70 -11.06
C MET A 67 0.53 -6.96 -9.68
N PRO A 68 0.67 -8.23 -9.25
CA PRO A 68 1.45 -8.57 -8.06
C PRO A 68 2.90 -8.06 -8.12
N PRO A 69 3.53 -7.77 -6.97
CA PRO A 69 4.85 -7.13 -6.92
C PRO A 69 5.97 -7.92 -7.61
N GLN A 70 5.87 -9.25 -7.66
CA GLN A 70 6.89 -10.12 -8.26
C GLN A 70 7.08 -9.89 -9.77
N TYR A 71 6.08 -9.32 -10.45
CA TYR A 71 6.12 -9.04 -11.89
C TYR A 71 6.22 -7.54 -12.20
N ARG A 72 6.26 -6.68 -11.18
CA ARG A 72 6.10 -5.24 -11.37
C ARG A 72 7.37 -4.56 -11.86
N TYR A 73 8.54 -4.98 -11.40
CA TYR A 73 9.81 -4.32 -11.72
C TYR A 73 10.04 -4.23 -13.23
N GLU A 74 9.92 -5.35 -13.97
CA GLU A 74 10.14 -5.38 -15.42
C GLU A 74 9.18 -4.43 -16.16
N ALA A 75 7.89 -4.45 -15.80
CA ALA A 75 6.89 -3.57 -16.39
C ALA A 75 7.15 -2.08 -16.07
N ALA A 76 7.52 -1.77 -14.84
CA ALA A 76 7.86 -0.41 -14.41
C ALA A 76 9.10 0.10 -15.13
N HIS A 77 10.15 -0.71 -15.20
CA HIS A 77 11.37 -0.37 -15.91
C HIS A 77 11.09 -0.08 -17.40
N LEU A 78 10.30 -0.92 -18.08
CA LEU A 78 9.92 -0.70 -19.49
C LEU A 78 9.14 0.61 -19.69
N ALA A 79 8.16 0.90 -18.84
CA ALA A 79 7.38 2.13 -18.92
C ALA A 79 8.25 3.38 -18.68
N LEU A 80 9.10 3.36 -17.64
CA LEU A 80 10.03 4.46 -17.35
C LEU A 80 11.06 4.65 -18.48
N GLN A 81 11.60 3.56 -19.04
CA GLN A 81 12.52 3.63 -20.18
C GLN A 81 11.88 4.29 -21.40
N ALA A 82 10.59 4.02 -21.64
CA ALA A 82 9.76 4.64 -22.68
C ALA A 82 9.31 6.07 -22.33
N GLY A 83 9.79 6.65 -21.23
CA GLY A 83 9.50 8.03 -20.83
C GLY A 83 8.08 8.23 -20.30
N LYS A 84 7.47 7.19 -19.70
CA LYS A 84 6.11 7.27 -19.15
C LYS A 84 6.15 7.51 -17.65
N HIS A 85 5.20 8.28 -17.12
CA HIS A 85 4.98 8.38 -15.67
C HIS A 85 4.43 7.05 -15.14
N VAL A 86 4.82 6.62 -13.95
CA VAL A 86 4.45 5.30 -13.41
C VAL A 86 3.80 5.42 -12.04
N PHE A 87 2.62 4.81 -11.91
CA PHE A 87 1.94 4.53 -10.65
C PHE A 87 2.16 3.05 -10.30
N LEU A 88 2.68 2.78 -9.11
CA LEU A 88 2.90 1.43 -8.58
C LEU A 88 1.86 1.11 -7.51
N GLU A 89 1.13 0.00 -7.66
CA GLU A 89 0.33 -0.55 -6.57
C GLU A 89 1.20 -0.99 -5.37
N LYS A 90 0.59 -1.03 -4.19
CA LYS A 90 1.25 -1.48 -2.96
C LYS A 90 1.47 -3.01 -2.97
N PRO A 91 2.53 -3.51 -2.32
CA PRO A 91 3.78 -2.78 -2.04
C PRO A 91 4.47 -2.40 -3.35
N PRO A 92 5.25 -1.29 -3.43
CA PRO A 92 5.74 -0.76 -4.70
C PRO A 92 6.67 -1.70 -5.49
N GLY A 93 7.35 -2.64 -4.83
CA GLY A 93 8.16 -3.69 -5.45
C GLY A 93 8.30 -4.90 -4.54
N ALA A 94 8.94 -5.96 -5.02
CA ALA A 94 9.21 -7.15 -4.21
C ALA A 94 10.40 -6.90 -3.26
N THR A 95 11.32 -6.02 -3.64
CA THR A 95 12.48 -5.64 -2.83
C THR A 95 12.66 -4.13 -2.73
N LEU A 96 13.34 -3.67 -1.68
CA LEU A 96 13.75 -2.26 -1.55
C LEU A 96 14.70 -1.83 -2.68
N SER A 97 15.59 -2.73 -3.09
CA SER A 97 16.60 -2.46 -4.13
C SER A 97 15.97 -2.23 -5.50
N GLU A 98 14.95 -3.01 -5.88
CA GLU A 98 14.17 -2.78 -7.10
C GLU A 98 13.56 -1.39 -7.13
N VAL A 99 12.92 -0.96 -6.04
CA VAL A 99 12.24 0.33 -6.03
C VAL A 99 13.24 1.49 -6.03
N ALA A 100 14.40 1.33 -5.35
CA ALA A 100 15.48 2.32 -5.41
C ALA A 100 16.03 2.49 -6.84
N ASP A 101 16.18 1.39 -7.58
CA ASP A 101 16.60 1.43 -8.99
C ASP A 101 15.55 2.12 -9.88
N LEU A 102 14.25 1.80 -9.70
CA LEU A 102 13.16 2.44 -10.42
C LEU A 102 13.07 3.94 -10.12
N GLU A 103 13.27 4.35 -8.86
CA GLU A 103 13.28 5.76 -8.47
C GLU A 103 14.42 6.53 -9.15
N ALA A 104 15.63 5.95 -9.15
CA ALA A 104 16.79 6.53 -9.85
C ALA A 104 16.54 6.64 -11.37
N LEU A 105 15.94 5.61 -11.97
CA LEU A 105 15.59 5.62 -13.39
C LEU A 105 14.53 6.68 -13.72
N ALA A 106 13.49 6.81 -12.91
CA ALA A 106 12.45 7.82 -13.10
C ALA A 106 13.03 9.24 -13.06
N ALA A 107 13.93 9.51 -12.10
CA ALA A 107 14.65 10.77 -12.01
C ALA A 107 15.53 11.00 -13.26
N ALA A 108 16.27 10.01 -13.71
CA ALA A 108 17.12 10.11 -14.91
C ALA A 108 16.32 10.36 -16.20
N LYS A 109 15.08 9.85 -16.27
CA LYS A 109 14.16 10.04 -17.40
C LYS A 109 13.32 11.31 -17.29
N GLY A 110 13.36 12.00 -16.16
CA GLY A 110 12.55 13.20 -15.92
C GLY A 110 11.05 12.90 -15.84
N VAL A 111 10.68 11.70 -15.37
CA VAL A 111 9.28 11.27 -15.22
C VAL A 111 8.94 11.00 -13.76
N SER A 112 7.65 11.04 -13.46
CA SER A 112 7.13 10.83 -12.10
C SER A 112 6.97 9.34 -11.81
N LEU A 113 7.48 8.90 -10.68
CA LEU A 113 7.20 7.61 -10.08
C LEU A 113 6.39 7.81 -8.80
N PHE A 114 5.31 7.05 -8.64
CA PHE A 114 4.47 7.10 -7.45
C PHE A 114 4.31 5.71 -6.83
N ALA A 115 4.80 5.53 -5.61
CA ALA A 115 4.51 4.37 -4.77
C ALA A 115 3.20 4.62 -4.02
N SER A 116 2.10 3.97 -4.45
CA SER A 116 0.80 4.18 -3.85
C SER A 116 0.69 3.47 -2.49
N TRP A 117 0.02 4.14 -1.54
CA TRP A 117 -0.36 3.57 -0.25
C TRP A 117 -1.82 3.95 0.01
N HIS A 118 -2.77 3.17 -0.52
CA HIS A 118 -4.19 3.53 -0.49
C HIS A 118 -4.70 3.87 0.92
N SER A 119 -4.32 3.09 1.93
CA SER A 119 -4.73 3.33 3.32
C SER A 119 -4.22 4.63 3.93
N ARG A 120 -3.19 5.29 3.38
CA ARG A 120 -2.81 6.65 3.81
C ARG A 120 -3.83 7.71 3.41
N TYR A 121 -4.66 7.41 2.42
CA TYR A 121 -5.71 8.28 1.93
C TYR A 121 -7.09 7.90 2.49
N ALA A 122 -7.14 7.02 3.50
CA ALA A 122 -8.36 6.76 4.23
C ALA A 122 -8.81 8.07 4.93
N PRO A 123 -10.12 8.36 4.99
CA PRO A 123 -10.62 9.71 5.25
C PRO A 123 -10.14 10.35 6.57
N ALA A 124 -10.00 9.54 7.63
CA ALA A 124 -9.65 10.05 8.95
C ALA A 124 -8.13 10.13 9.22
N VAL A 125 -7.29 9.74 8.26
CA VAL A 125 -5.82 9.67 8.44
C VAL A 125 -5.19 11.04 8.64
N GLU A 126 -5.57 12.04 7.84
CA GLU A 126 -5.04 13.41 8.00
C GLU A 126 -5.51 14.06 9.31
N ALA A 127 -6.74 13.77 9.76
CA ALA A 127 -7.25 14.22 11.05
C ALA A 127 -6.46 13.59 12.22
N ALA A 128 -6.17 12.29 12.14
CA ALA A 128 -5.34 11.59 13.12
C ALA A 128 -3.91 12.16 13.16
N LYS A 129 -3.31 12.40 11.99
CA LYS A 129 -1.99 13.04 11.88
C LYS A 129 -1.96 14.42 12.53
N ALA A 130 -2.95 15.26 12.24
CA ALA A 130 -3.06 16.60 12.84
C ALA A 130 -3.25 16.54 14.35
N PHE A 131 -4.07 15.59 14.85
CA PHE A 131 -4.26 15.37 16.28
C PHE A 131 -2.93 14.98 16.95
N LEU A 132 -2.24 13.96 16.44
CA LEU A 132 -0.98 13.46 17.02
C LEU A 132 0.17 14.48 16.95
N ALA A 133 0.16 15.38 15.96
CA ALA A 133 1.10 16.48 15.91
C ALA A 133 0.88 17.55 17.00
N SER A 134 -0.32 17.61 17.59
CA SER A 134 -0.71 18.63 18.57
C SER A 134 -0.58 18.20 20.04
N THR A 135 -0.22 16.95 20.30
CA THR A 135 -0.20 16.36 21.64
C THR A 135 1.05 15.50 21.88
N ALA A 136 1.41 15.26 23.13
CA ALA A 136 2.47 14.31 23.47
C ALA A 136 1.92 12.88 23.44
N ILE A 137 2.58 12.02 22.66
CA ILE A 137 2.22 10.59 22.51
C ILE A 137 2.96 9.79 23.59
N ARG A 138 2.23 8.96 24.33
CA ARG A 138 2.77 8.10 25.39
C ARG A 138 3.02 6.68 24.90
N ASN A 139 2.07 6.13 24.14
CA ASN A 139 2.11 4.76 23.65
C ASN A 139 1.25 4.62 22.39
N VAL A 140 1.63 3.73 21.48
CA VAL A 140 0.84 3.41 20.27
C VAL A 140 0.71 1.89 20.12
N LYS A 141 -0.51 1.44 19.85
CA LYS A 141 -0.82 0.04 19.58
C LYS A 141 -1.55 -0.11 18.25
N VAL A 142 -1.02 -0.95 17.38
CA VAL A 142 -1.63 -1.33 16.11
C VAL A 142 -2.22 -2.72 16.26
N ILE A 143 -3.49 -2.87 15.90
CA ILE A 143 -4.24 -4.12 15.93
C ILE A 143 -4.78 -4.34 14.53
N TRP A 144 -4.20 -5.28 13.79
CA TRP A 144 -4.59 -5.59 12.42
C TRP A 144 -4.89 -7.09 12.30
N LYS A 145 -6.12 -7.44 12.58
CA LYS A 145 -6.55 -8.82 12.76
C LYS A 145 -7.77 -9.10 11.90
N GLU A 146 -7.60 -9.99 10.94
CA GLU A 146 -8.63 -10.38 9.99
C GLU A 146 -8.64 -11.89 9.73
N ASP A 147 -9.70 -12.44 9.16
CA ASP A 147 -9.74 -13.84 8.72
C ASP A 147 -9.26 -13.96 7.26
N VAL A 148 -8.10 -14.58 7.05
CA VAL A 148 -7.55 -14.78 5.70
C VAL A 148 -8.49 -15.54 4.77
N ARG A 149 -9.33 -16.46 5.29
CA ARG A 149 -10.30 -17.21 4.48
C ARG A 149 -11.45 -16.35 3.97
N HIS A 150 -11.75 -15.26 4.69
CA HIS A 150 -12.79 -14.32 4.29
C HIS A 150 -12.25 -13.28 3.30
N TRP A 151 -11.08 -12.70 3.61
CA TRP A 151 -10.53 -11.56 2.86
C TRP A 151 -9.64 -11.94 1.69
N HIS A 152 -8.97 -13.09 1.76
CA HIS A 152 -8.04 -13.57 0.74
C HIS A 152 -8.31 -15.02 0.31
N PRO A 153 -9.56 -15.37 -0.05
CA PRO A 153 -9.91 -16.76 -0.37
C PRO A 153 -9.09 -17.27 -1.56
N HIS A 154 -8.47 -18.43 -1.40
CA HIS A 154 -7.75 -19.18 -2.42
C HIS A 154 -6.55 -18.44 -3.05
N GLN A 155 -6.01 -17.44 -2.37
CA GLN A 155 -4.83 -16.71 -2.84
C GLN A 155 -3.55 -17.46 -2.43
N GLU A 156 -2.89 -18.10 -3.39
CA GLU A 156 -1.65 -18.86 -3.11
C GLU A 156 -0.40 -17.98 -3.06
N TRP A 157 -0.38 -16.86 -3.79
CA TRP A 157 0.81 -16.01 -3.91
C TRP A 157 1.24 -15.37 -2.58
N ILE A 158 0.29 -15.09 -1.68
CA ILE A 158 0.55 -14.52 -0.35
C ILE A 158 1.35 -15.46 0.55
N TRP A 159 1.34 -16.77 0.28
CA TRP A 159 2.03 -17.79 1.05
C TRP A 159 3.41 -18.16 0.52
N ALA A 160 3.74 -17.73 -0.71
CA ALA A 160 5.03 -17.98 -1.32
C ALA A 160 6.14 -17.12 -0.68
N ALA A 161 7.40 -17.54 -0.82
CA ALA A 161 8.54 -16.70 -0.44
C ALA A 161 8.49 -15.36 -1.21
N GLY A 162 8.48 -14.24 -0.49
CA GLY A 162 8.27 -12.90 -1.06
C GLY A 162 6.81 -12.48 -1.22
N GLY A 163 5.85 -13.32 -0.83
CA GLY A 163 4.41 -13.04 -0.81
C GLY A 163 3.93 -12.21 0.38
N LEU A 164 4.83 -11.89 1.32
CA LEU A 164 4.61 -11.12 2.56
C LEU A 164 3.74 -11.79 3.64
N GLY A 165 2.80 -12.67 3.28
CA GLY A 165 1.88 -13.27 4.23
C GLY A 165 1.04 -12.20 4.91
N VAL A 166 0.88 -12.28 6.23
CA VAL A 166 0.12 -11.31 7.04
C VAL A 166 0.60 -9.85 6.90
N PHE A 167 1.81 -9.64 6.37
CA PHE A 167 2.29 -8.30 6.03
C PHE A 167 1.67 -7.70 4.77
N ASP A 168 0.96 -8.46 3.92
CA ASP A 168 0.22 -7.87 2.79
C ASP A 168 -0.88 -6.90 3.26
N PRO A 169 -1.75 -7.24 4.24
CA PRO A 169 -2.59 -6.25 4.89
C PRO A 169 -1.84 -5.47 5.99
N GLY A 170 -0.88 -6.08 6.70
CA GLY A 170 -0.14 -5.40 7.76
C GLY A 170 0.64 -4.17 7.28
N ILE A 171 1.15 -4.17 6.05
CA ILE A 171 1.85 -3.01 5.48
C ILE A 171 0.91 -1.82 5.25
N ASN A 172 -0.39 -2.04 5.10
CA ASN A 172 -1.37 -0.94 5.05
C ASN A 172 -1.40 -0.21 6.40
N ALA A 173 -1.42 -0.94 7.51
CA ALA A 173 -1.30 -0.37 8.85
C ALA A 173 0.00 0.42 9.02
N LEU A 174 1.13 -0.17 8.61
CA LEU A 174 2.44 0.47 8.66
C LEU A 174 2.49 1.73 7.78
N SER A 175 1.78 1.74 6.65
CA SER A 175 1.66 2.92 5.79
C SER A 175 0.97 4.07 6.50
N ILE A 176 -0.08 3.81 7.28
CA ILE A 176 -0.74 4.83 8.09
C ILE A 176 0.19 5.28 9.23
N VAL A 177 0.73 4.34 10.01
CA VAL A 177 1.58 4.64 11.18
C VAL A 177 2.76 5.53 10.81
N THR A 178 3.48 5.19 9.72
CA THR A 178 4.62 5.99 9.23
C THR A 178 4.24 7.39 8.75
N HIS A 179 2.97 7.61 8.41
CA HIS A 179 2.46 8.90 7.95
C HIS A 179 1.90 9.78 9.08
N ILE A 180 1.24 9.17 10.07
CA ILE A 180 0.59 9.90 11.17
C ILE A 180 1.52 10.22 12.34
N LEU A 181 2.57 9.41 12.55
CA LEU A 181 3.52 9.66 13.64
C LEU A 181 4.46 10.84 13.29
N PRO A 182 4.74 11.74 14.25
CA PRO A 182 5.55 12.93 13.99
C PRO A 182 7.05 12.64 13.83
N ARG A 183 7.50 11.43 14.20
CA ARG A 183 8.90 11.00 14.08
C ARG A 183 8.98 9.60 13.47
N PRO A 184 10.03 9.31 12.68
CA PRO A 184 10.31 7.97 12.22
C PRO A 184 10.51 7.00 13.39
N ILE A 185 9.93 5.81 13.28
CA ILE A 185 10.14 4.69 14.20
C ILE A 185 11.07 3.65 13.56
N PHE A 186 11.57 2.69 14.34
CA PHE A 186 12.36 1.55 13.89
C PHE A 186 12.06 0.33 14.75
N ILE A 187 12.18 -0.87 14.18
CA ILE A 187 11.90 -2.12 14.88
C ILE A 187 12.97 -2.38 15.95
N THR A 188 12.53 -2.75 17.15
CA THR A 188 13.40 -3.20 18.25
C THR A 188 13.32 -4.70 18.49
N SER A 189 12.18 -5.33 18.17
CA SER A 189 12.03 -6.78 18.15
C SER A 189 10.82 -7.20 17.30
N ALA A 190 10.86 -8.41 16.76
CA ALA A 190 9.72 -9.00 16.07
C ALA A 190 9.66 -10.52 16.31
N THR A 191 8.46 -11.08 16.32
CA THR A 191 8.20 -12.52 16.22
C THR A 191 7.27 -12.75 15.04
N LEU A 192 7.66 -13.64 14.14
CA LEU A 192 6.92 -13.98 12.93
C LEU A 192 6.47 -15.44 13.02
N GLU A 193 5.17 -15.69 12.95
CA GLU A 193 4.59 -17.03 13.02
C GLU A 193 4.36 -17.61 11.62
N PHE A 194 5.07 -18.68 11.27
CA PHE A 194 4.99 -19.35 9.96
C PHE A 194 4.25 -20.68 10.08
N PRO A 195 3.19 -20.92 9.30
CA PRO A 195 2.66 -22.27 9.13
C PRO A 195 3.74 -23.20 8.56
N GLU A 196 3.86 -24.42 9.08
CA GLU A 196 4.91 -25.38 8.65
C GLU A 196 4.93 -25.66 7.15
N ASN A 197 3.81 -25.52 6.45
CA ASN A 197 3.67 -25.79 5.02
C ASN A 197 3.73 -24.55 4.12
N ARG A 198 4.00 -23.35 4.67
CA ARG A 198 4.00 -22.08 3.92
C ARG A 198 5.31 -21.31 4.14
N ASP A 199 5.69 -20.47 3.18
CA ASP A 199 6.94 -19.69 3.21
C ASP A 199 6.74 -18.24 3.71
N ALA A 200 5.52 -17.88 4.09
CA ALA A 200 5.16 -16.55 4.57
C ALA A 200 4.39 -16.61 5.91
N PRO A 201 4.53 -15.60 6.78
CA PRO A 201 3.96 -15.64 8.12
C PRO A 201 2.44 -15.47 8.11
N ILE A 202 1.73 -16.18 8.98
CA ILE A 202 0.29 -16.02 9.24
C ILE A 202 0.00 -15.00 10.36
N ALA A 203 0.98 -14.72 11.22
CA ALA A 203 0.86 -13.71 12.26
C ALA A 203 2.21 -13.07 12.58
N ALA A 204 2.19 -11.85 13.12
CA ALA A 204 3.38 -11.14 13.54
C ALA A 204 3.10 -10.27 14.78
N THR A 205 4.04 -10.28 15.73
CA THR A 205 4.09 -9.30 16.82
C THR A 205 5.37 -8.49 16.67
N ILE A 206 5.26 -7.17 16.66
CA ILE A 206 6.38 -6.26 16.40
C ILE A 206 6.40 -5.17 17.47
N ALA A 207 7.59 -4.89 18.00
CA ALA A 207 7.84 -3.72 18.83
C ALA A 207 8.74 -2.75 18.06
N PHE A 208 8.42 -1.46 18.15
CA PHE A 208 9.18 -0.37 17.57
C PHE A 208 9.53 0.66 18.65
N SER A 209 10.50 1.50 18.33
CA SER A 209 10.78 2.73 19.07
C SER A 209 11.20 3.86 18.14
N ASP A 210 11.31 5.08 18.68
CA ASP A 210 11.89 6.23 17.99
C ASP A 210 13.11 6.76 18.77
N ALA A 211 13.73 7.83 18.28
CA ALA A 211 14.83 8.49 18.98
C ALA A 211 14.41 9.06 20.36
N GLY A 212 13.12 9.31 20.57
CA GLY A 212 12.52 9.76 21.83
C GLY A 212 12.10 8.62 22.77
N LYS A 213 12.37 7.36 22.42
CA LYS A 213 11.96 6.15 23.17
C LYS A 213 10.45 5.97 23.28
N LEU A 214 9.68 6.46 22.31
CA LEU A 214 8.25 6.14 22.21
C LEU A 214 8.07 4.62 22.10
N SER A 215 7.10 4.07 22.83
CA SER A 215 6.69 2.68 22.71
C SER A 215 5.63 2.56 21.62
N VAL A 216 5.91 1.76 20.60
CA VAL A 216 4.94 1.41 19.55
C VAL A 216 4.93 -0.10 19.40
N SER A 217 3.74 -0.70 19.33
CA SER A 217 3.55 -2.13 19.14
C SER A 217 2.58 -2.41 18.00
N ALA A 218 2.78 -3.53 17.30
CA ALA A 218 1.86 -4.00 16.28
C ALA A 218 1.59 -5.50 16.44
N GLU A 219 0.31 -5.86 16.33
CA GLU A 219 -0.15 -7.24 16.29
C GLU A 219 -0.90 -7.45 14.97
N PHE A 220 -0.33 -8.28 14.10
CA PHE A 220 -0.93 -8.72 12.85
C PHE A 220 -1.34 -10.19 12.98
N ASP A 221 -2.59 -10.54 12.69
CA ASP A 221 -3.05 -11.93 12.80
C ASP A 221 -4.13 -12.27 11.76
N TRP A 222 -3.86 -13.27 10.93
CA TRP A 222 -4.78 -13.77 9.91
C TRP A 222 -5.75 -14.85 10.37
N ARG A 223 -5.71 -15.20 11.66
CA ARG A 223 -6.55 -16.25 12.27
C ARG A 223 -7.77 -15.68 12.99
N GLN A 224 -8.06 -14.38 12.83
CA GLN A 224 -9.13 -13.70 13.55
C GLN A 224 -10.50 -14.02 12.93
N THR A 225 -11.10 -15.14 13.32
CA THR A 225 -12.42 -15.56 12.84
C THR A 225 -13.59 -14.81 13.51
N GLY A 226 -13.33 -14.11 14.61
CA GLY A 226 -14.32 -13.32 15.34
C GLY A 226 -14.50 -11.90 14.81
N LYS A 227 -14.66 -10.93 15.71
CA LYS A 227 -14.69 -9.51 15.34
C LYS A 227 -13.36 -9.13 14.68
N GLN A 228 -13.45 -8.62 13.45
CA GLN A 228 -12.31 -8.09 12.69
C GLN A 228 -11.87 -6.74 13.29
N SER A 229 -10.59 -6.41 13.19
CA SER A 229 -10.03 -5.17 13.75
C SER A 229 -8.91 -4.63 12.86
N TRP A 230 -9.02 -3.36 12.51
CA TRP A 230 -8.02 -2.60 11.75
C TRP A 230 -7.84 -1.26 12.43
N ASP A 231 -7.27 -1.32 13.63
CA ASP A 231 -7.27 -0.22 14.59
C ASP A 231 -5.84 0.23 14.91
N ILE A 232 -5.66 1.54 15.01
CA ILE A 232 -4.45 2.17 15.53
C ILE A 232 -4.89 3.02 16.73
N VAL A 233 -4.44 2.63 17.91
CA VAL A 233 -4.74 3.28 19.18
C VAL A 233 -3.51 4.04 19.65
N ALA A 234 -3.67 5.31 20.01
CA ALA A 234 -2.61 6.12 20.59
C ALA A 234 -3.06 6.75 21.91
N GLU A 235 -2.32 6.47 22.97
CA GLU A 235 -2.48 7.12 24.26
C GLU A 235 -1.71 8.45 24.24
N THR A 236 -2.38 9.56 24.56
CA THR A 236 -1.77 10.89 24.51
C THR A 236 -2.11 11.71 25.75
N ASP A 237 -1.44 12.86 25.92
CA ASP A 237 -1.79 13.84 26.96
C ASP A 237 -3.16 14.52 26.73
N ALA A 238 -3.72 14.39 25.53
CA ALA A 238 -5.00 14.99 25.13
C ALA A 238 -6.13 13.96 24.97
N GLY A 239 -5.96 12.76 25.53
CA GLY A 239 -6.93 11.66 25.45
C GLY A 239 -6.44 10.47 24.62
N GLU A 240 -7.22 9.40 24.63
CA GLU A 240 -6.98 8.21 23.80
C GLU A 240 -7.55 8.43 22.40
N MET A 241 -6.68 8.38 21.39
CA MET A 241 -7.07 8.38 19.99
C MET A 241 -7.27 6.94 19.51
N VAL A 242 -8.40 6.69 18.85
CA VAL A 242 -8.67 5.43 18.15
C VAL A 242 -8.96 5.74 16.69
N LEU A 243 -8.05 5.34 15.81
CA LEU A 243 -8.23 5.34 14.37
C LEU A 243 -8.61 3.92 13.94
N SER A 244 -9.88 3.70 13.59
CA SER A 244 -10.44 2.36 13.33
C SER A 244 -10.90 2.20 11.87
N GLU A 245 -11.34 0.97 11.55
CA GLU A 245 -11.86 0.60 10.23
C GLU A 245 -10.86 0.95 9.11
N GLY A 246 -9.58 0.66 9.34
CA GLY A 246 -8.52 0.88 8.35
C GLY A 246 -8.20 2.36 8.09
N GLY A 247 -8.60 3.27 8.99
CA GLY A 247 -8.41 4.70 8.84
C GLY A 247 -9.67 5.48 8.43
N ALA A 248 -10.82 4.81 8.36
CA ALA A 248 -12.08 5.46 7.98
C ALA A 248 -12.72 6.26 9.13
N LYS A 249 -12.46 5.90 10.39
CA LYS A 249 -13.08 6.54 11.56
C LYS A 249 -12.04 6.95 12.59
N LEU A 250 -12.19 8.16 13.12
CA LEU A 250 -11.38 8.67 14.22
C LEU A 250 -12.27 8.98 15.42
N ALA A 251 -11.93 8.41 16.57
CA ALA A 251 -12.51 8.77 17.86
C ALA A 251 -11.43 9.26 18.83
N VAL A 252 -11.80 10.17 19.74
CA VAL A 252 -10.96 10.62 20.87
C VAL A 252 -11.79 10.50 22.15
N ASP A 253 -11.27 9.79 23.14
CA ASP A 253 -11.97 9.45 24.40
C ASP A 253 -13.39 8.88 24.16
N GLY A 254 -13.49 7.98 23.18
CA GLY A 254 -14.74 7.31 22.79
C GLY A 254 -15.74 8.18 22.01
N LYS A 255 -15.42 9.45 21.74
CA LYS A 255 -16.26 10.33 20.91
C LYS A 255 -15.77 10.33 19.47
N LEU A 256 -16.66 10.01 18.53
CA LEU A 256 -16.37 10.09 17.10
C LEU A 256 -16.07 11.55 16.71
N VAL A 257 -14.89 11.79 16.17
CA VAL A 257 -14.39 13.11 15.75
C VAL A 257 -14.43 13.26 14.23
N HIS A 258 -14.20 12.18 13.49
CA HIS A 258 -14.17 12.20 12.02
C HIS A 258 -14.70 10.89 11.45
N GLU A 259 -15.61 11.00 10.49
CA GLU A 259 -16.13 9.91 9.65
C GLU A 259 -16.57 10.52 8.33
N GLU A 260 -15.93 10.13 7.24
CA GLU A 260 -16.26 10.56 5.89
C GLU A 260 -16.30 9.35 4.96
N PRO A 261 -16.99 9.45 3.80
CA PRO A 261 -16.99 8.38 2.82
C PRO A 261 -15.57 8.04 2.32
N GLU A 262 -15.34 6.76 2.05
CA GLU A 262 -14.08 6.26 1.49
C GLU A 262 -13.74 6.94 0.15
N GLN A 263 -12.49 7.39 0.02
CA GLN A 263 -11.99 8.12 -1.15
C GLN A 263 -10.52 7.80 -1.47
N GLU A 264 -9.98 6.66 -1.01
CA GLU A 264 -8.57 6.29 -1.12
C GLU A 264 -8.07 6.35 -2.57
N TYR A 265 -8.68 5.58 -3.47
CA TYR A 265 -8.26 5.53 -4.88
C TYR A 265 -8.52 6.84 -5.64
N PRO A 266 -9.69 7.50 -5.52
CA PRO A 266 -9.86 8.84 -6.06
C PRO A 266 -8.75 9.82 -5.64
N MET A 267 -8.34 9.77 -4.36
CA MET A 267 -7.27 10.61 -3.83
C MET A 267 -5.88 10.20 -4.33
N LEU A 268 -5.61 8.91 -4.49
CA LEU A 268 -4.37 8.42 -5.11
C LEU A 268 -4.20 8.94 -6.54
N TYR A 269 -5.25 8.92 -7.36
CA TYR A 269 -5.19 9.45 -8.72
C TYR A 269 -5.08 10.97 -8.76
N ARG A 270 -5.72 11.68 -7.81
CA ARG A 270 -5.50 13.12 -7.63
C ARG A 270 -4.04 13.41 -7.31
N ARG A 271 -3.45 12.69 -6.35
CA ARG A 271 -2.03 12.82 -6.00
C ARG A 271 -1.14 12.55 -7.21
N PHE A 272 -1.40 11.49 -7.96
CA PHE A 272 -0.58 11.15 -9.12
C PHE A 272 -0.65 12.25 -10.20
N ALA A 273 -1.81 12.86 -10.42
CA ALA A 273 -1.96 13.96 -11.36
C ALA A 273 -1.19 15.20 -10.90
N GLU A 274 -1.21 15.50 -9.61
CA GLU A 274 -0.41 16.58 -9.00
C GLU A 274 1.09 16.34 -9.18
N LEU A 275 1.56 15.12 -8.95
CA LEU A 275 2.96 14.73 -9.10
C LEU A 275 3.45 14.89 -10.55
N ILE A 276 2.64 14.42 -11.51
CA ILE A 276 2.92 14.58 -12.95
C ILE A 276 3.00 16.06 -13.31
N LYS A 277 2.00 16.85 -12.93
CA LYS A 277 1.96 18.31 -13.20
C LYS A 277 3.14 19.06 -12.57
N ALA A 278 3.60 18.60 -11.41
CA ALA A 278 4.72 19.20 -10.69
C ALA A 278 6.11 18.68 -11.13
N GLY A 279 6.17 17.64 -11.98
CA GLY A 279 7.42 16.98 -12.35
C GLY A 279 8.15 16.34 -11.17
N LYS A 280 7.39 15.76 -10.23
CA LYS A 280 7.92 15.15 -9.00
C LYS A 280 7.55 13.67 -8.90
N SER A 281 8.37 12.93 -8.16
CA SER A 281 8.08 11.57 -7.71
C SER A 281 7.71 11.57 -6.23
N ASP A 282 7.00 10.53 -5.81
CA ASP A 282 6.63 10.26 -4.41
C ASP A 282 6.82 8.77 -4.14
N VAL A 283 7.96 8.43 -3.53
CA VAL A 283 8.44 7.05 -3.38
C VAL A 283 8.78 6.79 -1.91
N ASP A 284 7.79 6.96 -1.03
CA ASP A 284 8.00 6.66 0.39
C ASP A 284 8.06 5.14 0.64
N LEU A 285 9.27 4.66 0.93
CA LEU A 285 9.57 3.27 1.24
C LEU A 285 9.53 2.92 2.73
N ALA A 286 9.21 3.86 3.63
CA ALA A 286 9.19 3.59 5.07
C ALA A 286 8.33 2.35 5.45
N PRO A 287 7.12 2.14 4.89
CA PRO A 287 6.31 0.96 5.24
C PRO A 287 6.99 -0.35 4.82
N LEU A 288 7.49 -0.41 3.58
CA LEU A 288 8.16 -1.60 3.06
C LEU A 288 9.49 -1.86 3.77
N ARG A 289 10.20 -0.81 4.20
CA ARG A 289 11.42 -0.93 5.00
C ARG A 289 11.13 -1.59 6.34
N HIS A 290 10.04 -1.22 7.02
CA HIS A 290 9.64 -1.89 8.27
C HIS A 290 9.27 -3.35 8.06
N VAL A 291 8.62 -3.69 6.94
CA VAL A 291 8.40 -5.11 6.59
C VAL A 291 9.73 -5.82 6.41
N ALA A 292 10.66 -5.27 5.62
CA ALA A 292 11.98 -5.86 5.41
C ALA A 292 12.76 -6.04 6.73
N ASP A 293 12.76 -5.03 7.59
CA ASP A 293 13.37 -5.07 8.92
C ASP A 293 12.75 -6.16 9.80
N ALA A 294 11.42 -6.36 9.73
CA ALA A 294 10.73 -7.41 10.48
C ALA A 294 11.17 -8.80 10.01
N PHE A 295 11.30 -9.01 8.69
CA PHE A 295 11.81 -10.27 8.14
C PHE A 295 13.31 -10.48 8.43
N MET A 296 14.09 -9.40 8.53
CA MET A 296 15.52 -9.44 8.86
C MET A 296 15.79 -9.75 10.33
N LEU A 297 15.06 -9.10 11.25
CA LEU A 297 15.29 -9.16 12.70
C LEU A 297 14.40 -10.19 13.41
N GLY A 298 13.28 -10.58 12.79
CA GLY A 298 12.22 -11.33 13.44
C GLY A 298 12.61 -12.74 13.81
N ARG A 299 12.34 -13.12 15.07
CA ARG A 299 12.38 -14.52 15.49
C ARG A 299 11.29 -15.29 14.74
N ARG A 300 11.68 -16.31 13.97
CA ARG A 300 10.72 -17.22 13.32
C ARG A 300 10.20 -18.22 14.35
N LYS A 301 8.87 -18.36 14.42
CA LYS A 301 8.16 -19.35 15.21
C LYS A 301 7.31 -20.17 14.25
N PHE A 302 7.50 -21.48 14.20
CA PHE A 302 6.64 -22.34 13.42
C PHE A 302 5.34 -22.65 14.18
N VAL A 303 4.23 -22.69 13.46
CA VAL A 303 2.89 -23.02 13.94
C VAL A 303 2.26 -24.06 13.03
N ASP A 304 1.12 -24.60 13.45
CA ASP A 304 0.39 -25.62 12.69
C ASP A 304 0.19 -25.24 11.22
N VAL A 305 0.19 -26.27 10.37
CA VAL A 305 -0.05 -26.15 8.93
C VAL A 305 -1.34 -25.38 8.63
N PHE A 306 -1.31 -24.59 7.57
CA PHE A 306 -2.47 -23.84 7.07
C PHE A 306 -3.01 -24.47 5.79
N TYR A 307 -4.29 -24.80 5.80
CA TYR A 307 -5.08 -25.13 4.61
C TYR A 307 -6.26 -24.16 4.56
N ASP A 308 -6.63 -23.75 3.36
CA ASP A 308 -7.74 -22.85 3.12
C ASP A 308 -9.09 -23.52 3.46
#